data_AF-A0A662EIE8-F1
#
_entry.id   AF-A0A662EIE8-F1
#
_cell.length_a   1.000
_cell.length_b   1.000
_cell.length_c   1.000
_cell.angle_alpha   90.00
_cell.angle_beta   90.00
_cell.angle_gamma   90.00
#
_symmetry.space_group_name_H-M   'P 1'
#
loop_
_entity.id
_entity.type
_entity.pdbx_description
1 polymer ?
#
loop_
_entity_poly.entity_id
_entity_poly.type
_entity_poly.pdbx_seq_one_letter_code
_entity_poly.pdbx_strand_id
1 'polypeptide(L)'
;MEFRKGDLFLQKVEGEQSIKHLVAKVLQKVIEQERTPEFVSCSAIIDHYRILHDMLQSNLLSEDEFRSLITQLVERAGLIRELMEKGFSEDLADLYLRALEYSSGRLELEEFIEYLTENLRNVPKETWVRELTNEGQLVALIVSLVEKGTTIGLSNNFHDALFEHAKQVFEKRTFPSRFAGRWDKVFAALADAHRWTFLRNLRDELINQHDKDGTYVLKLYGNLLLSMPEVLEEEADRAVRLWFTKMLERRNPEELAWVKRFLEETEIYQKCTDSTQEFFCGAIQHAWEGEEDEQVKKHLEGIAGAIGLELISPRNPELSESHGEESGDVE
;
A
#
# COMPACT_ATOMS: atom_id res chain seq x y z
N MET A 1 44.19 -8.22 -5.85
CA MET A 1 43.19 -9.12 -6.47
C MET A 1 43.56 -10.55 -6.10
N GLU A 2 42.81 -11.14 -5.18
CA GLU A 2 42.97 -12.54 -4.80
C GLU A 2 42.10 -13.38 -5.75
N PHE A 3 42.68 -14.37 -6.41
CA PHE A 3 41.96 -15.19 -7.37
C PHE A 3 41.04 -16.17 -6.62
N ARG A 4 39.73 -16.04 -6.81
CA ARG A 4 38.72 -16.94 -6.24
C ARG A 4 38.16 -17.84 -7.32
N LYS A 5 38.19 -19.15 -7.07
CA LYS A 5 37.75 -20.16 -8.05
C LYS A 5 36.27 -19.98 -8.40
N GLY A 6 35.43 -19.63 -7.42
CA GLY A 6 34.00 -19.45 -7.57
C GLY A 6 33.61 -18.36 -8.57
N ASP A 7 34.41 -17.31 -8.72
CA ASP A 7 34.15 -16.20 -9.63
C ASP A 7 34.12 -16.68 -11.09
N LEU A 8 35.11 -17.49 -11.48
CA LEU A 8 35.15 -18.13 -12.80
C LEU A 8 34.02 -19.14 -13.00
N PHE A 9 33.58 -19.81 -11.92
CA PHE A 9 32.47 -20.77 -12.01
C PHE A 9 31.15 -20.04 -12.30
N LEU A 10 30.88 -18.91 -11.65
CA LEU A 10 29.68 -18.10 -11.91
C LEU A 10 29.69 -17.52 -13.32
N GLN A 11 30.84 -16.99 -13.78
CA GLN A 11 30.98 -16.46 -15.12
C GLN A 11 30.66 -17.48 -16.23
N LYS A 12 30.99 -18.77 -16.00
CA LYS A 12 30.76 -19.84 -16.98
C LYS A 12 29.32 -20.34 -17.07
N VAL A 13 28.42 -19.90 -16.20
CA VAL A 13 27.00 -20.32 -16.25
C VAL A 13 26.26 -19.68 -17.43
N GLU A 14 26.79 -18.60 -18.00
CA GLU A 14 26.22 -17.94 -19.18
C GLU A 14 26.30 -18.84 -20.43
N GLY A 15 25.23 -19.62 -20.66
CA GLY A 15 25.02 -20.37 -21.91
C GLY A 15 24.81 -21.88 -21.80
N GLU A 16 25.01 -22.50 -20.63
CA GLU A 16 24.90 -23.96 -20.48
C GLU A 16 24.16 -24.42 -19.20
N GLN A 17 23.01 -25.06 -19.39
CA GLN A 17 22.15 -25.52 -18.27
C GLN A 17 22.77 -26.67 -17.44
N SER A 18 23.64 -27.47 -18.07
CA SER A 18 24.45 -28.49 -17.41
C SER A 18 25.44 -27.88 -16.41
N ILE A 19 26.05 -26.74 -16.77
CA ILE A 19 26.99 -26.01 -15.90
C ILE A 19 26.24 -25.41 -14.72
N LYS A 20 25.02 -24.88 -14.93
CA LYS A 20 24.19 -24.32 -13.84
C LYS A 20 23.96 -25.30 -12.70
N HIS A 21 23.62 -26.56 -13.00
CA HIS A 21 23.43 -27.60 -11.98
C HIS A 21 24.72 -27.96 -11.24
N LEU A 22 25.84 -28.02 -11.95
CA LEU A 22 27.14 -28.28 -11.34
C LEU A 22 27.53 -27.15 -10.39
N VAL A 23 27.36 -25.90 -10.82
CA VAL A 23 27.64 -24.71 -10.01
C VAL A 23 26.78 -24.68 -8.76
N ALA A 24 25.47 -24.96 -8.87
CA ALA A 24 24.59 -25.05 -7.71
C ALA A 24 25.09 -26.09 -6.69
N LYS A 25 25.42 -27.32 -7.11
CA LYS A 25 25.95 -28.37 -6.21
C LYS A 25 27.26 -27.98 -5.54
N VAL A 26 28.15 -27.31 -6.27
CA VAL A 26 29.42 -26.84 -5.71
C VAL A 26 29.15 -25.74 -4.69
N LEU A 27 28.29 -24.77 -5.01
CA LEU A 27 27.89 -23.72 -4.08
C LEU A 27 27.25 -24.29 -2.82
N GLN A 28 26.32 -25.25 -2.92
CA GLN A 28 25.72 -25.93 -1.77
C GLN A 28 26.80 -26.52 -0.85
N LYS A 29 27.76 -27.26 -1.41
CA LYS A 29 28.86 -27.85 -0.63
C LYS A 29 29.75 -26.80 0.02
N VAL A 30 29.98 -25.67 -0.64
CA VAL A 30 30.76 -24.55 -0.10
C VAL A 30 30.00 -23.85 1.04
N ILE A 31 28.71 -23.61 0.86
CA ILE A 31 27.81 -23.01 1.85
C ILE A 31 27.73 -23.90 3.10
N GLU A 32 27.51 -25.20 2.93
CA GLU A 32 27.50 -26.21 4.01
C GLU A 32 28.80 -26.22 4.82
N GLN A 33 29.94 -25.98 4.16
CA GLN A 33 31.25 -25.94 4.80
C GLN A 33 31.60 -24.58 5.40
N GLU A 34 30.70 -23.60 5.30
CA GLU A 34 30.91 -22.20 5.67
C GLU A 34 32.13 -21.54 5.02
N ARG A 35 32.45 -21.96 3.79
CA ARG A 35 33.63 -21.51 3.03
C ARG A 35 33.30 -20.55 1.88
N THR A 36 32.12 -19.95 1.93
CA THR A 36 31.68 -19.00 0.89
C THR A 36 32.68 -17.85 0.71
N PRO A 37 33.15 -17.17 1.78
CA PRO A 37 34.06 -16.04 1.64
C PRO A 37 35.39 -16.40 0.97
N GLU A 38 35.89 -17.61 1.12
CA GLU A 38 37.14 -18.06 0.48
C GLU A 38 36.92 -18.52 -0.96
N PHE A 39 35.70 -18.94 -1.28
CA PHE A 39 35.38 -19.53 -2.58
C PHE A 39 34.98 -18.51 -3.63
N VAL A 40 34.17 -17.51 -3.28
CA VAL A 40 33.58 -16.53 -4.20
C VAL A 40 33.71 -15.11 -3.65
N SER A 41 33.94 -14.12 -4.53
CA SER A 41 34.00 -12.71 -4.16
C SER A 41 32.62 -12.08 -4.09
N CYS A 42 32.45 -11.06 -3.22
CA CYS A 42 31.22 -10.26 -3.17
C CYS A 42 30.95 -9.61 -4.54
N SER A 43 31.99 -9.11 -5.21
CA SER A 43 31.89 -8.55 -6.56
C SER A 43 31.27 -9.55 -7.56
N ALA A 44 31.74 -10.80 -7.56
CA ALA A 44 31.20 -11.84 -8.44
C ALA A 44 29.75 -12.21 -8.10
N ILE A 45 29.37 -12.20 -6.82
CA ILE A 45 27.98 -12.42 -6.39
C ILE A 45 27.08 -11.31 -6.91
N ILE A 46 27.52 -10.05 -6.83
CA ILE A 46 26.78 -8.89 -7.33
C ILE A 46 26.65 -8.95 -8.85
N ASP A 47 27.76 -9.16 -9.57
CA ASP A 47 27.77 -9.19 -11.05
C ASP A 47 26.93 -10.33 -11.62
N HIS A 48 26.87 -11.46 -10.91
CA HIS A 48 26.15 -12.64 -11.35
C HIS A 48 24.90 -12.92 -10.51
N TYR A 49 24.34 -11.90 -9.85
CA TYR A 49 23.21 -12.08 -8.94
C TYR A 49 22.00 -12.73 -9.63
N ARG A 50 21.71 -12.33 -10.87
CA ARG A 50 20.61 -12.90 -11.65
C ARG A 50 20.72 -14.42 -11.80
N ILE A 51 21.94 -14.94 -12.00
CA ILE A 51 22.17 -16.39 -12.12
C ILE A 51 21.78 -17.10 -10.83
N LEU A 52 22.17 -16.52 -9.69
CA LEU A 52 21.86 -17.06 -8.36
C LEU A 52 20.37 -17.00 -8.06
N HIS A 53 19.73 -15.87 -8.37
CA HIS A 53 18.28 -15.72 -8.24
C HIS A 53 17.54 -16.74 -9.12
N ASP A 54 17.99 -16.97 -10.36
CA ASP A 54 17.40 -17.98 -11.23
C ASP A 54 17.63 -19.41 -10.71
N MET A 55 18.74 -19.68 -10.00
CA MET A 55 18.97 -20.98 -9.35
C MET A 55 17.98 -21.22 -8.21
N LEU A 56 17.69 -20.18 -7.43
CA LEU A 56 16.69 -20.21 -6.37
C LEU A 56 15.28 -20.46 -6.93
N GLN A 57 14.87 -19.69 -7.95
CA GLN A 57 13.57 -19.88 -8.63
C GLN A 57 13.42 -21.26 -9.27
N SER A 58 14.53 -21.87 -9.71
CA SER A 58 14.56 -23.20 -10.32
C SER A 58 14.68 -24.33 -9.29
N ASN A 59 14.61 -24.05 -7.98
CA ASN A 59 14.85 -25.01 -6.89
C ASN A 59 16.21 -25.73 -6.96
N LEU A 60 17.20 -25.11 -7.60
CA LEU A 60 18.59 -25.61 -7.60
C LEU A 60 19.33 -25.20 -6.32
N LEU A 61 18.92 -24.09 -5.72
CA LEU A 61 19.27 -23.68 -4.37
C LEU A 61 17.97 -23.52 -3.59
N SER A 62 17.97 -23.95 -2.34
CA SER A 62 16.89 -23.69 -1.39
C SER A 62 17.02 -22.29 -0.79
N GLU A 63 15.91 -21.76 -0.26
CA GLU A 63 15.94 -20.48 0.48
C GLU A 63 16.88 -20.53 1.70
N ASP A 64 17.00 -21.68 2.37
CA ASP A 64 17.92 -21.83 3.51
C ASP A 64 19.39 -21.76 3.09
N GLU A 65 19.73 -22.41 1.97
CA GLU A 65 21.08 -22.34 1.38
C GLU A 65 21.38 -20.92 0.92
N PHE A 66 20.43 -20.26 0.26
CA PHE A 66 20.60 -18.90 -0.22
C PHE A 66 20.75 -17.89 0.92
N ARG A 67 19.93 -18.02 1.97
CA ARG A 67 20.08 -17.25 3.20
C ARG A 67 21.49 -17.44 3.79
N SER A 68 21.94 -18.69 3.95
CA SER A 68 23.26 -18.99 4.49
C SER A 68 24.39 -18.39 3.64
N LEU A 69 24.27 -18.43 2.31
CA LEU A 69 25.20 -17.78 1.38
C LEU A 69 25.32 -16.27 1.67
N ILE A 70 24.19 -15.55 1.66
CA ILE A 70 24.20 -14.10 1.85
C ILE A 70 24.65 -13.73 3.26
N THR A 71 24.21 -14.47 4.30
CA THR A 71 24.69 -14.28 5.67
C THR A 71 26.22 -14.40 5.72
N GLN A 72 26.80 -15.49 5.21
CA GLN A 72 28.26 -15.66 5.22
C GLN A 72 29.00 -14.50 4.53
N LEU A 73 28.46 -13.98 3.43
CA LEU A 73 29.05 -12.86 2.70
C LEU A 73 28.93 -11.52 3.46
N VAL A 74 27.79 -11.25 4.07
CA VAL A 74 27.59 -10.08 4.94
C VAL A 74 28.52 -10.16 6.16
N GLU A 75 28.61 -11.32 6.80
CA GLU A 75 29.33 -11.48 8.07
C GLU A 75 30.85 -11.54 7.94
N ARG A 76 31.35 -12.11 6.85
CA ARG A 76 32.78 -12.49 6.71
C ARG A 76 33.47 -11.92 5.47
N ALA A 77 32.73 -11.34 4.52
CA ALA A 77 33.29 -10.88 3.24
C ALA A 77 32.98 -9.42 2.89
N GLY A 78 32.23 -8.68 3.73
CA GLY A 78 31.97 -7.25 3.52
C GLY A 78 31.01 -6.96 2.36
N LEU A 79 30.00 -7.81 2.13
CA LEU A 79 29.04 -7.66 1.03
C LEU A 79 28.36 -6.28 1.00
N ILE A 80 28.00 -5.74 2.17
CA ILE A 80 27.35 -4.42 2.29
C ILE A 80 28.23 -3.34 1.68
N ARG A 81 29.51 -3.31 2.05
CA ARG A 81 30.45 -2.32 1.56
C ARG A 81 30.65 -2.43 0.04
N GLU A 82 30.77 -3.66 -0.47
CA GLU A 82 30.91 -3.90 -1.91
C GLU A 82 29.65 -3.47 -2.68
N LEU A 83 28.45 -3.72 -2.14
CA LEU A 83 27.19 -3.25 -2.73
C LEU A 83 27.16 -1.72 -2.84
N MET A 84 27.62 -1.01 -1.81
CA MET A 84 27.68 0.45 -1.82
C MET A 84 28.72 0.96 -2.82
N GLU A 85 29.92 0.36 -2.85
CA GLU A 85 31.02 0.73 -3.76
C GLU A 85 30.69 0.49 -5.25
N LYS A 86 29.92 -0.56 -5.58
CA LYS A 86 29.47 -0.87 -6.95
C LYS A 86 28.46 0.14 -7.52
N GLY A 87 27.78 0.89 -6.66
CA GLY A 87 26.71 1.80 -7.05
C GLY A 87 25.33 1.13 -7.10
N PHE A 88 24.29 1.96 -6.99
CA PHE A 88 22.92 1.47 -6.85
C PHE A 88 22.37 0.98 -8.19
N SER A 89 21.77 -0.20 -8.18
CA SER A 89 21.06 -0.77 -9.32
C SER A 89 19.70 -1.31 -8.88
N GLU A 90 18.65 -0.90 -9.59
CA GLU A 90 17.27 -1.35 -9.36
C GLU A 90 17.15 -2.88 -9.47
N ASP A 91 17.93 -3.50 -10.37
CA ASP A 91 17.94 -4.94 -10.61
C ASP A 91 18.45 -5.75 -9.39
N LEU A 92 19.14 -5.09 -8.46
CA LEU A 92 19.68 -5.69 -7.24
C LEU A 92 18.77 -5.49 -6.02
N ALA A 93 17.55 -4.97 -6.19
CA ALA A 93 16.62 -4.70 -5.09
C ALA A 93 16.37 -5.91 -4.16
N ASP A 94 16.25 -7.12 -4.71
CA ASP A 94 16.13 -8.37 -3.92
C ASP A 94 17.41 -8.67 -3.11
N LEU A 95 18.59 -8.39 -3.67
CA LEU A 95 19.85 -8.55 -2.94
C LEU A 95 19.99 -7.52 -1.82
N TYR A 96 19.58 -6.27 -2.05
CA TYR A 96 19.56 -5.23 -1.00
C TYR A 96 18.62 -5.63 0.15
N LEU A 97 17.42 -6.13 -0.18
CA LEU A 97 16.45 -6.62 0.81
C LEU A 97 17.06 -7.74 1.68
N ARG A 98 17.66 -8.75 1.04
CA ARG A 98 18.27 -9.89 1.73
C ARG A 98 19.47 -9.46 2.57
N ALA A 99 20.32 -8.57 2.05
CA ALA A 99 21.42 -8.00 2.81
C ALA A 99 20.92 -7.24 4.06
N LEU A 100 19.85 -6.45 3.93
CA LEU A 100 19.21 -5.70 5.01
C LEU A 100 18.57 -6.61 6.09
N GLU A 101 18.03 -7.75 5.69
CA GLU A 101 17.48 -8.73 6.62
C GLU A 101 18.58 -9.41 7.44
N TYR A 102 19.68 -9.78 6.79
CA TYR A 102 20.75 -10.58 7.40
C TYR A 102 21.88 -9.75 8.04
N SER A 103 21.80 -8.41 7.98
CA SER A 103 22.76 -7.47 8.57
C SER A 103 22.41 -6.99 9.98
N SER A 104 21.38 -7.55 10.61
CA SER A 104 20.89 -7.09 11.92
C SER A 104 22.01 -7.06 12.97
N GLY A 105 22.25 -5.89 13.58
CA GLY A 105 23.28 -5.69 14.61
C GLY A 105 24.69 -5.38 14.08
N ARG A 106 24.85 -5.11 12.78
CA ARG A 106 26.14 -4.70 12.19
C ARG A 106 26.31 -3.17 12.26
N LEU A 107 27.55 -2.73 12.49
CA LEU A 107 27.90 -1.30 12.54
C LEU A 107 27.62 -0.57 11.20
N GLU A 108 27.78 -1.29 10.10
CA GLU A 108 27.60 -0.77 8.73
C GLU A 108 26.13 -0.68 8.31
N LEU A 109 25.19 -1.15 9.14
CA LEU A 109 23.77 -1.23 8.79
C LEU A 109 23.15 0.16 8.64
N GLU A 110 23.51 1.10 9.51
CA GLU A 110 22.99 2.48 9.46
C GLU A 110 23.46 3.17 8.16
N GLU A 111 24.74 3.07 7.85
CA GLU A 111 25.33 3.60 6.60
C GLU A 111 24.67 2.97 5.36
N PHE A 112 24.39 1.66 5.41
CA PHE A 112 23.70 0.97 4.33
C PHE A 112 22.25 1.44 4.15
N ILE A 113 21.52 1.65 5.25
CA ILE A 113 20.16 2.18 5.21
C ILE A 113 20.14 3.60 4.64
N GLU A 114 21.10 4.44 5.03
CA GLU A 114 21.26 5.80 4.47
C GLU A 114 21.53 5.74 2.97
N TYR A 115 22.48 4.90 2.55
CA TYR A 115 22.79 4.66 1.14
C TYR A 115 21.56 4.23 0.34
N LEU A 116 20.80 3.23 0.83
CA LEU A 116 19.59 2.77 0.15
C LEU A 116 18.56 3.89 0.06
N THR A 117 18.35 4.62 1.16
CA THR A 117 17.37 5.72 1.23
C THR A 117 17.70 6.84 0.23
N GLU A 118 18.97 7.24 0.14
CA GLU A 118 19.42 8.26 -0.80
C GLU A 118 19.19 7.83 -2.25
N ASN A 119 19.55 6.59 -2.58
CA ASN A 119 19.41 6.10 -3.95
C ASN A 119 17.94 5.85 -4.35
N LEU A 120 17.11 5.35 -3.43
CA LEU A 120 15.67 5.15 -3.67
C LEU A 120 14.95 6.46 -4.02
N ARG A 121 15.39 7.60 -3.47
CA ARG A 121 14.85 8.93 -3.80
C ARG A 121 15.13 9.34 -5.24
N ASN A 122 16.17 8.79 -5.87
CA ASN A 122 16.58 9.10 -7.23
C ASN A 122 15.96 8.17 -8.29
N VAL A 123 15.24 7.13 -7.86
CA VAL A 123 14.58 6.19 -8.79
C VAL A 123 13.54 6.96 -9.64
N PRO A 124 13.54 6.79 -10.97
CA PRO A 124 12.60 7.46 -11.87
C PRO A 124 11.14 7.08 -11.62
N LYS A 125 10.23 7.98 -12.00
CA LYS A 125 8.79 7.76 -11.91
C LYS A 125 8.36 6.48 -12.65
N GLU A 126 8.88 6.26 -13.86
CA GLU A 126 8.49 5.14 -14.73
C GLU A 126 8.85 3.80 -14.09
N THR A 127 10.02 3.72 -13.44
CA THR A 127 10.40 2.56 -12.63
C THR A 127 9.40 2.37 -11.51
N TRP A 128 9.10 3.41 -10.72
CA TRP A 128 8.16 3.29 -9.61
C TRP A 128 6.77 2.85 -10.05
N VAL A 129 6.26 3.33 -11.18
CA VAL A 129 4.97 2.89 -11.74
C VAL A 129 5.01 1.38 -12.02
N ARG A 130 6.07 0.90 -12.67
CA ARG A 130 6.25 -0.53 -12.95
C ARG A 130 6.31 -1.35 -11.67
N GLU A 131 7.08 -0.90 -10.69
CA GLU A 131 7.27 -1.60 -9.41
C GLU A 131 5.99 -1.64 -8.56
N LEU A 132 5.25 -0.54 -8.49
CA LEU A 132 3.96 -0.48 -7.79
C LEU A 132 2.92 -1.38 -8.45
N THR A 133 2.87 -1.39 -9.78
CA THR A 133 1.91 -2.20 -10.55
C THR A 133 2.20 -3.70 -10.44
N ASN A 134 3.48 -4.09 -10.48
CA ASN A 134 3.89 -5.49 -10.49
C ASN A 134 4.25 -6.04 -9.10
N GLU A 135 4.09 -5.24 -8.05
CA GLU A 135 4.52 -5.58 -6.68
C GLU A 135 6.00 -5.99 -6.61
N GLY A 136 6.83 -5.20 -7.31
CA GLY A 136 8.25 -5.47 -7.51
C GLY A 136 9.11 -5.34 -6.26
N GLN A 137 10.40 -5.62 -6.42
CA GLN A 137 11.33 -5.74 -5.30
C GLN A 137 11.69 -4.39 -4.69
N LEU A 138 11.59 -3.29 -5.44
CA LEU A 138 11.75 -1.96 -4.85
C LEU A 138 10.59 -1.62 -3.89
N VAL A 139 9.37 -2.09 -4.18
CA VAL A 139 8.23 -1.97 -3.25
C VAL A 139 8.48 -2.81 -1.99
N ALA A 140 8.97 -4.04 -2.15
CA ALA A 140 9.34 -4.89 -1.02
C ALA A 140 10.40 -4.22 -0.13
N LEU A 141 11.40 -3.59 -0.76
CA LEU A 141 12.49 -2.91 -0.06
C LEU A 141 12.00 -1.72 0.76
N ILE A 142 11.15 -0.84 0.19
CA ILE A 142 10.62 0.30 0.94
C ILE A 142 9.71 -0.15 2.09
N VAL A 143 8.91 -1.21 1.89
CA VAL A 143 8.07 -1.76 2.97
C VAL A 143 8.94 -2.29 4.11
N SER A 144 10.00 -3.04 3.80
CA SER A 144 10.93 -3.58 4.80
C SER A 144 11.65 -2.48 5.59
N LEU A 145 12.12 -1.43 4.90
CA LEU A 145 12.74 -0.26 5.54
C LEU A 145 11.77 0.45 6.49
N VAL A 146 10.53 0.70 6.06
CA VAL A 146 9.51 1.34 6.90
C VAL A 146 9.12 0.44 8.09
N GLU A 147 8.98 -0.87 7.89
CA GLU A 147 8.71 -1.84 8.97
C GLU A 147 9.82 -1.87 10.03
N LYS A 148 11.08 -1.63 9.61
CA LYS A 148 12.23 -1.46 10.50
C LYS A 148 12.32 -0.07 11.15
N GLY A 149 11.36 0.82 10.90
CA GLY A 149 11.28 2.16 11.50
C GLY A 149 12.07 3.24 10.75
N THR A 150 12.52 2.97 9.52
CA THR A 150 13.26 3.95 8.71
C THR A 150 12.31 4.91 7.99
N THR A 151 12.57 6.21 8.13
CA THR A 151 11.92 7.24 7.31
C THR A 151 12.66 7.43 6.00
N ILE A 152 12.08 6.92 4.91
CA ILE A 152 12.72 6.97 3.58
C ILE A 152 12.58 8.36 2.96
N GLY A 153 11.40 8.96 3.01
CA GLY A 153 11.17 10.31 2.51
C GLY A 153 11.28 10.43 0.99
N LEU A 154 10.59 9.56 0.26
CA LEU A 154 10.52 9.63 -1.21
C LEU A 154 9.72 10.87 -1.66
N SER A 155 10.12 11.47 -2.78
CA SER A 155 9.61 12.77 -3.25
C SER A 155 8.75 12.65 -4.52
N ASN A 156 8.86 13.60 -5.45
CA ASN A 156 7.98 13.78 -6.61
C ASN A 156 7.85 12.53 -7.50
N ASN A 157 8.97 11.85 -7.82
CA ASN A 157 8.93 10.67 -8.69
C ASN A 157 8.03 9.56 -8.11
N PHE A 158 8.15 9.31 -6.81
CA PHE A 158 7.33 8.31 -6.12
C PHE A 158 5.91 8.81 -5.89
N HIS A 159 5.72 10.08 -5.52
CA HIS A 159 4.41 10.71 -5.40
C HIS A 159 3.57 10.53 -6.68
N ASP A 160 4.15 10.90 -7.83
CA ASP A 160 3.46 10.86 -9.11
C ASP A 160 3.19 9.42 -9.56
N ALA A 161 4.10 8.50 -9.27
CA ALA A 161 3.91 7.08 -9.54
C ALA A 161 2.81 6.47 -8.65
N LEU A 162 2.77 6.83 -7.37
CA LEU A 162 1.73 6.36 -6.44
C LEU A 162 0.36 6.91 -6.83
N PHE A 163 0.29 8.14 -7.33
CA PHE A 163 -0.96 8.74 -7.79
C PHE A 163 -1.45 8.12 -9.10
N GLU A 164 -0.53 7.85 -10.04
CA GLU A 164 -0.83 7.07 -11.24
C GLU A 164 -1.33 5.67 -10.89
N HIS A 165 -0.69 4.99 -9.94
CA HIS A 165 -1.17 3.70 -9.44
C HIS A 165 -2.57 3.80 -8.83
N ALA A 166 -2.86 4.84 -8.03
CA ALA A 166 -4.20 5.06 -7.47
C ALA A 166 -5.28 5.21 -8.57
N LYS A 167 -4.96 5.91 -9.67
CA LYS A 167 -5.83 6.01 -10.85
C LYS A 167 -6.06 4.65 -11.50
N GLN A 168 -5.01 3.86 -11.68
CA GLN A 168 -5.12 2.52 -12.25
C GLN A 168 -5.96 1.57 -11.36
N VAL A 169 -5.85 1.70 -10.03
CA VAL A 169 -6.70 0.97 -9.08
C VAL A 169 -8.15 1.42 -9.19
N PHE A 170 -8.40 2.72 -9.31
CA PHE A 170 -9.74 3.27 -9.51
C PHE A 170 -10.38 2.75 -10.80
N GLU A 171 -9.61 2.68 -11.88
CA GLU A 171 -10.03 2.13 -13.17
C GLU A 171 -10.07 0.59 -13.21
N LYS A 172 -9.84 -0.08 -12.06
CA LYS A 172 -9.81 -1.54 -11.91
C LYS A 172 -8.79 -2.23 -12.84
N ARG A 173 -7.73 -1.52 -13.25
CA ARG A 173 -6.64 -2.04 -14.08
C ARG A 173 -5.59 -2.78 -13.28
N THR A 174 -5.40 -2.41 -12.02
CA THR A 174 -4.47 -3.06 -11.10
C THR A 174 -5.04 -3.10 -9.69
N PHE A 175 -4.58 -4.07 -8.89
CA PHE A 175 -4.81 -4.11 -7.45
C PHE A 175 -3.71 -5.00 -6.82
N PRO A 176 -2.98 -4.52 -5.81
CA PRO A 176 -1.90 -5.29 -5.20
C PRO A 176 -2.44 -6.51 -4.46
N SER A 177 -1.82 -7.67 -4.65
CA SER A 177 -2.16 -8.93 -4.00
C SER A 177 -1.28 -9.22 -2.78
N ARG A 178 0.03 -8.95 -2.88
CA ARG A 178 1.06 -9.19 -1.86
C ARG A 178 1.12 -8.08 -0.81
N PHE A 179 0.90 -6.83 -1.21
CA PHE A 179 1.08 -5.66 -0.34
C PHE A 179 -0.20 -4.94 0.08
N ALA A 180 -1.39 -5.41 -0.32
CA ALA A 180 -2.66 -4.75 0.06
C ALA A 180 -2.81 -4.53 1.57
N GLY A 181 -2.48 -5.54 2.39
CA GLY A 181 -2.56 -5.44 3.85
C GLY A 181 -1.45 -4.60 4.51
N ARG A 182 -0.48 -4.12 3.72
CA ARG A 182 0.68 -3.31 4.17
C ARG A 182 0.81 -2.02 3.35
N TRP A 183 -0.28 -1.60 2.72
CA TRP A 183 -0.25 -0.45 1.83
C TRP A 183 0.01 0.86 2.57
N ASP A 184 -0.31 0.92 3.86
CA ASP A 184 0.08 1.99 4.77
C ASP A 184 1.61 2.18 4.81
N LYS A 185 2.39 1.10 4.72
CA LYS A 185 3.86 1.14 4.67
C LYS A 185 4.37 1.71 3.35
N VAL A 186 3.72 1.35 2.24
CA VAL A 186 4.02 1.92 0.91
C VAL A 186 3.77 3.43 0.92
N PHE A 187 2.64 3.86 1.50
CA PHE A 187 2.32 5.28 1.64
C PHE A 187 3.30 6.00 2.59
N ALA A 188 3.69 5.36 3.70
CA ALA A 188 4.64 5.91 4.66
C ALA A 188 6.07 6.07 4.08
N ALA A 189 6.42 5.40 2.99
CA ALA A 189 7.68 5.65 2.30
C ALA A 189 7.76 7.06 1.68
N LEU A 190 6.61 7.66 1.34
CA LEU A 190 6.52 9.03 0.84
C LEU A 190 6.89 10.03 1.96
N ALA A 191 7.62 11.09 1.62
CA ALA A 191 7.97 12.13 2.58
C ALA A 191 6.72 12.84 3.12
N ASP A 192 6.74 13.22 4.41
CA ASP A 192 5.59 13.81 5.10
C ASP A 192 5.00 15.01 4.34
N ALA A 193 5.86 15.89 3.80
CA ALA A 193 5.43 17.05 3.01
C ALA A 193 4.63 16.69 1.75
N HIS A 194 4.85 15.51 1.17
CA HIS A 194 4.16 15.05 -0.03
C HIS A 194 2.90 14.22 0.29
N ARG A 195 2.78 13.67 1.50
CA ARG A 195 1.61 12.86 1.90
C ARG A 195 0.30 13.65 1.86
N TRP A 196 0.33 14.87 2.38
CA TRP A 196 -0.84 15.76 2.34
C TRP A 196 -1.27 16.08 0.90
N THR A 197 -0.30 16.46 0.07
CA THR A 197 -0.53 16.79 -1.35
C THR A 197 -1.07 15.58 -2.11
N PHE A 198 -0.53 14.39 -1.86
CA PHE A 198 -1.02 13.15 -2.45
C PHE A 198 -2.49 12.91 -2.10
N LEU A 199 -2.86 13.01 -0.82
CA LEU A 199 -4.25 12.76 -0.40
C LEU A 199 -5.21 13.83 -0.93
N ARG A 200 -4.77 15.09 -1.05
CA ARG A 200 -5.57 16.13 -1.71
C ARG A 200 -5.84 15.81 -3.18
N ASN A 201 -4.81 15.39 -3.90
CA ASN A 201 -4.95 14.98 -5.30
C ASN A 201 -5.87 13.75 -5.42
N LEU A 202 -5.73 12.78 -4.50
CA LEU A 202 -6.60 11.60 -4.45
C LEU A 202 -8.05 12.00 -4.17
N ARG A 203 -8.30 12.85 -3.16
CA ARG A 203 -9.63 13.40 -2.86
C ARG A 203 -10.23 14.07 -4.10
N ASP A 204 -9.49 14.97 -4.74
CA ASP A 204 -9.99 15.71 -5.91
C ASP A 204 -10.33 14.77 -7.06
N GLU A 205 -9.51 13.74 -7.29
CA GLU A 205 -9.79 12.71 -8.30
C GLU A 205 -11.08 11.94 -7.99
N LEU A 206 -11.29 11.54 -6.72
CA LEU A 206 -12.48 10.81 -6.28
C LEU A 206 -13.75 11.65 -6.38
N ILE A 207 -13.68 12.93 -6.01
CA ILE A 207 -14.80 13.88 -6.16
C ILE A 207 -15.10 14.13 -7.64
N ASN A 208 -14.08 14.25 -8.49
CA ASN A 208 -14.28 14.52 -9.92
C ASN A 208 -14.84 13.31 -10.67
N GLN A 209 -14.54 12.09 -10.22
CA GLN A 209 -15.08 10.84 -10.76
C GLN A 209 -16.20 10.25 -9.88
N HIS A 210 -16.99 11.11 -9.24
CA HIS A 210 -18.03 10.72 -8.28
C HIS A 210 -19.08 9.76 -8.83
N ASP A 211 -19.28 9.71 -10.15
CA ASP A 211 -20.24 8.84 -10.83
C ASP A 211 -19.78 7.38 -10.91
N LYS A 212 -18.48 7.12 -10.74
CA LYS A 212 -17.91 5.77 -10.83
C LYS A 212 -17.85 5.07 -9.47
N ASP A 213 -17.85 3.75 -9.52
CA ASP A 213 -17.67 2.86 -8.37
C ASP A 213 -16.24 2.96 -7.82
N GLY A 214 -16.13 3.42 -6.58
CA GLY A 214 -14.87 3.63 -5.86
C GLY A 214 -14.48 2.48 -4.93
N THR A 215 -15.14 1.32 -4.92
CA THR A 215 -14.87 0.24 -3.96
C THR A 215 -13.39 -0.15 -3.91
N TYR A 216 -12.74 -0.33 -5.07
CA TYR A 216 -11.35 -0.80 -5.13
C TYR A 216 -10.34 0.22 -4.57
N VAL A 217 -10.53 1.50 -4.89
CA VAL A 217 -9.65 2.55 -4.37
C VAL A 217 -9.91 2.79 -2.89
N LEU A 218 -11.15 2.71 -2.42
CA LEU A 218 -11.49 2.85 -0.99
C LEU A 218 -10.90 1.71 -0.16
N LYS A 219 -10.93 0.48 -0.70
CA LYS A 219 -10.32 -0.67 -0.04
C LYS A 219 -8.82 -0.51 0.19
N LEU A 220 -8.12 0.14 -0.75
CA LEU A 220 -6.67 0.29 -0.69
C LEU A 220 -6.20 1.59 -0.03
N TYR A 221 -6.83 2.71 -0.39
CA TYR A 221 -6.45 4.06 0.04
C TYR A 221 -7.44 4.71 1.02
N GLY A 222 -8.64 4.15 1.21
CA GLY A 222 -9.68 4.77 2.03
C GLY A 222 -9.30 4.92 3.51
N ASN A 223 -8.47 4.02 4.05
CA ASN A 223 -7.93 4.17 5.42
C ASN A 223 -6.91 5.31 5.52
N LEU A 224 -6.22 5.64 4.43
CA LEU A 224 -5.26 6.75 4.42
C LEU A 224 -5.98 8.09 4.48
N LEU A 225 -7.12 8.19 3.80
CA LEU A 225 -8.01 9.37 3.88
C LEU A 225 -8.60 9.54 5.29
N LEU A 226 -8.92 8.44 5.99
CA LEU A 226 -9.33 8.49 7.40
C LEU A 226 -8.21 8.92 8.35
N SER A 227 -6.95 8.63 8.02
CA SER A 227 -5.81 9.01 8.86
C SER A 227 -5.49 10.50 8.84
N MET A 228 -6.01 11.24 7.85
CA MET A 228 -5.87 12.70 7.68
C MET A 228 -7.21 13.27 7.18
N PRO A 229 -8.26 13.25 8.02
CA PRO A 229 -9.60 13.62 7.61
C PRO A 229 -9.70 15.09 7.16
N GLU A 230 -8.81 15.94 7.66
CA GLU A 230 -8.72 17.37 7.32
C GLU A 230 -8.56 17.59 5.81
N VAL A 231 -7.96 16.63 5.10
CA VAL A 231 -7.84 16.67 3.65
C VAL A 231 -9.21 16.68 2.98
N LEU A 232 -10.16 15.83 3.39
CA LEU A 232 -11.50 15.85 2.80
C LEU A 232 -12.30 17.07 3.26
N GLU A 233 -12.08 17.50 4.50
CA GLU A 233 -12.80 18.62 5.10
C GLU A 233 -12.52 19.97 4.40
N GLU A 234 -11.33 20.15 3.80
CA GLU A 234 -11.05 21.30 2.93
C GLU A 234 -12.07 21.48 1.79
N GLU A 235 -12.67 20.38 1.31
CA GLU A 235 -13.67 20.35 0.23
C GLU A 235 -14.97 19.66 0.70
N ALA A 236 -15.32 19.81 1.98
CA ALA A 236 -16.42 19.10 2.64
C ALA A 236 -17.72 19.14 1.84
N ASP A 237 -18.18 20.33 1.42
CA ASP A 237 -19.41 20.48 0.63
C ASP A 237 -19.37 19.68 -0.67
N ARG A 238 -18.24 19.71 -1.39
CA ARG A 238 -18.10 18.98 -2.66
C ARG A 238 -18.02 17.48 -2.42
N ALA A 239 -17.30 17.04 -1.39
CA ALA A 239 -17.20 15.63 -1.03
C ALA A 239 -18.57 15.05 -0.66
N VAL A 240 -19.32 15.69 0.23
CA VAL A 240 -20.63 15.20 0.68
C VAL A 240 -21.67 15.29 -0.44
N ARG A 241 -21.78 16.46 -1.08
CA ARG A 241 -22.82 16.72 -2.08
C ARG A 241 -22.66 15.94 -3.37
N LEU A 242 -21.42 15.72 -3.83
CA LEU A 242 -21.17 15.03 -5.09
C LEU A 242 -20.80 13.58 -4.84
N TRP A 243 -19.76 13.33 -4.05
CA TRP A 243 -19.17 12.01 -3.95
C TRP A 243 -19.95 11.06 -3.04
N PHE A 244 -20.23 11.46 -1.80
CA PHE A 244 -20.96 10.61 -0.86
C PHE A 244 -22.39 10.38 -1.34
N THR A 245 -23.06 11.42 -1.84
CA THR A 245 -24.42 11.29 -2.41
C THR A 245 -24.47 10.23 -3.53
N LYS A 246 -23.45 10.18 -4.39
CA LYS A 246 -23.41 9.18 -5.47
C LYS A 246 -23.16 7.76 -4.97
N MET A 247 -22.46 7.59 -3.85
CA MET A 247 -22.36 6.30 -3.17
C MET A 247 -23.72 5.85 -2.60
N LEU A 248 -24.50 6.78 -2.05
CA LEU A 248 -25.87 6.51 -1.60
C LEU A 248 -26.77 6.08 -2.77
N GLU A 249 -26.64 6.72 -3.93
CA GLU A 249 -27.41 6.34 -5.13
C GLU A 249 -27.01 4.96 -5.68
N ARG A 250 -25.70 4.63 -5.67
CA ARG A 250 -25.20 3.33 -6.13
C ARG A 250 -25.52 2.18 -5.18
N ARG A 251 -25.68 2.48 -3.89
CA ARG A 251 -26.03 1.51 -2.84
C ARG A 251 -25.05 0.33 -2.73
N ASN A 252 -23.77 0.58 -3.03
CA ASN A 252 -22.73 -0.43 -2.90
C ASN A 252 -22.37 -0.61 -1.40
N PRO A 253 -22.49 -1.82 -0.82
CA PRO A 253 -22.24 -2.02 0.61
C PRO A 253 -20.85 -1.60 1.09
N GLU A 254 -19.80 -1.79 0.27
CA GLU A 254 -18.43 -1.42 0.65
C GLU A 254 -18.24 0.09 0.65
N GLU A 255 -18.81 0.80 -0.33
CA GLU A 255 -18.79 2.27 -0.35
C GLU A 255 -19.57 2.84 0.85
N LEU A 256 -20.77 2.32 1.11
CA LEU A 256 -21.60 2.76 2.23
C LEU A 256 -20.96 2.48 3.59
N ALA A 257 -20.32 1.32 3.75
CA ALA A 257 -19.56 0.99 4.96
C ALA A 257 -18.42 1.99 5.20
N TRP A 258 -17.73 2.40 4.14
CA TRP A 258 -16.68 3.40 4.25
C TRP A 258 -17.22 4.78 4.59
N VAL A 259 -18.30 5.24 3.92
CA VAL A 259 -18.96 6.53 4.21
C VAL A 259 -19.44 6.58 5.66
N LYS A 260 -20.11 5.52 6.11
CA LYS A 260 -20.54 5.38 7.50
C LYS A 260 -19.38 5.63 8.46
N ARG A 261 -18.31 4.84 8.31
CA ARG A 261 -17.13 4.93 9.19
C ARG A 261 -16.50 6.33 9.12
N PHE A 262 -16.42 6.93 7.94
CA PHE A 262 -15.88 8.28 7.78
C PHE A 262 -16.72 9.33 8.51
N LEU A 263 -18.05 9.24 8.45
CA LEU A 263 -18.93 10.16 9.18
C LEU A 263 -18.91 9.92 10.70
N GLU A 264 -18.70 8.68 11.15
CA GLU A 264 -18.57 8.36 12.58
C GLU A 264 -17.24 8.86 13.18
N GLU A 265 -16.17 8.87 12.39
CA GLU A 265 -14.81 9.20 12.85
C GLU A 265 -14.41 10.66 12.60
N THR A 266 -15.23 11.45 11.88
CA THR A 266 -14.87 12.81 11.44
C THR A 266 -16.01 13.81 11.58
N GLU A 267 -15.69 15.11 11.50
CA GLU A 267 -16.67 16.20 11.57
C GLU A 267 -17.01 16.78 10.18
N ILE A 268 -16.76 16.02 9.10
CA ILE A 268 -16.92 16.54 7.73
C ILE A 268 -18.35 17.02 7.44
N TYR A 269 -19.35 16.34 7.99
CA TYR A 269 -20.75 16.71 7.81
C TYR A 269 -21.07 18.06 8.48
N GLN A 270 -20.59 18.26 9.71
CA GLN A 270 -20.78 19.51 10.46
C GLN A 270 -20.04 20.70 9.81
N LYS A 271 -18.99 20.43 9.02
CA LYS A 271 -18.26 21.44 8.25
C LYS A 271 -18.95 21.86 6.94
N CYS A 272 -19.95 21.11 6.48
CA CYS A 272 -20.72 21.46 5.29
C CYS A 272 -21.69 22.62 5.56
N THR A 273 -22.07 23.35 4.51
CA THR A 273 -23.17 24.32 4.60
C THR A 273 -24.50 23.64 4.92
N ASP A 274 -25.42 24.36 5.58
CA ASP A 274 -26.79 23.88 5.88
C ASP A 274 -27.48 23.32 4.63
N SER A 275 -27.29 23.97 3.47
CA SER A 275 -27.87 23.52 2.20
C SER A 275 -27.36 22.16 1.74
N THR A 276 -26.08 21.85 1.98
CA THR A 276 -25.50 20.55 1.66
C THR A 276 -25.94 19.50 2.67
N GLN A 277 -26.03 19.87 3.95
CA GLN A 277 -26.53 19.01 5.01
C GLN A 277 -27.98 18.57 4.74
N GLU A 278 -28.88 19.52 4.49
CA GLU A 278 -30.29 19.25 4.14
C GLU A 278 -30.42 18.35 2.89
N PHE A 279 -29.64 18.65 1.84
CA PHE A 279 -29.62 17.85 0.62
C PHE A 279 -29.17 16.40 0.89
N PHE A 280 -28.11 16.23 1.68
CA PHE A 280 -27.57 14.91 2.00
C PHE A 280 -28.54 14.10 2.87
N CYS A 281 -29.21 14.71 3.85
CA CYS A 281 -30.29 14.08 4.61
C CYS A 281 -31.42 13.57 3.69
N GLY A 282 -31.87 14.40 2.75
CA GLY A 282 -32.87 14.01 1.76
C GLY A 282 -32.41 12.84 0.89
N ALA A 283 -31.13 12.82 0.49
CA ALA A 283 -30.55 11.72 -0.28
C ALA A 283 -30.50 10.41 0.50
N ILE A 284 -30.17 10.44 1.80
CA ILE A 284 -30.17 9.25 2.67
C ILE A 284 -31.59 8.70 2.80
N GLN A 285 -32.57 9.56 3.12
CA GLN A 285 -33.96 9.16 3.26
C GLN A 285 -34.47 8.51 1.96
N HIS A 286 -34.22 9.13 0.82
CA HIS A 286 -34.61 8.61 -0.48
C HIS A 286 -33.94 7.26 -0.80
N ALA A 287 -32.64 7.11 -0.49
CA ALA A 287 -31.92 5.87 -0.68
C ALA A 287 -32.49 4.74 0.20
N TRP A 288 -32.84 5.03 1.46
CA TRP A 288 -33.36 4.06 2.43
C TRP A 288 -34.80 3.62 2.15
N GLU A 289 -35.70 4.55 1.81
CA GLU A 289 -37.10 4.25 1.50
C GLU A 289 -37.27 3.28 0.33
N GLY A 290 -36.38 3.38 -0.66
CA GLY A 290 -36.41 2.58 -1.86
C GLY A 290 -35.54 1.32 -1.79
N GLU A 291 -35.03 0.94 -0.63
CA GLU A 291 -34.15 -0.23 -0.48
C GLU A 291 -34.89 -1.44 0.09
N GLU A 292 -34.52 -2.63 -0.34
CA GLU A 292 -35.03 -3.92 0.14
C GLU A 292 -33.92 -4.81 0.72
N ASP A 293 -32.67 -4.59 0.32
CA ASP A 293 -31.51 -5.29 0.87
C ASP A 293 -31.21 -4.83 2.30
N GLU A 294 -31.32 -5.78 3.24
CA GLU A 294 -31.12 -5.54 4.67
C GLU A 294 -29.70 -5.10 5.03
N GLN A 295 -28.68 -5.55 4.29
CA GLN A 295 -27.31 -5.12 4.51
C GLN A 295 -27.13 -3.66 4.10
N VAL A 296 -27.64 -3.28 2.94
CA VAL A 296 -27.61 -1.90 2.45
C VAL A 296 -28.39 -0.98 3.40
N LYS A 297 -29.60 -1.38 3.82
CA LYS A 297 -30.39 -0.63 4.81
C LYS A 297 -29.63 -0.37 6.10
N LYS A 298 -29.00 -1.41 6.67
CA LYS A 298 -28.22 -1.28 7.90
C LYS A 298 -27.07 -0.27 7.75
N HIS A 299 -26.45 -0.19 6.58
CA HIS A 299 -25.44 0.82 6.33
C HIS A 299 -26.04 2.22 6.21
N LEU A 300 -27.17 2.39 5.52
CA LEU A 300 -27.88 3.67 5.41
C LEU A 300 -28.38 4.19 6.77
N GLU A 301 -28.93 3.31 7.61
CA GLU A 301 -29.30 3.60 9.00
C GLU A 301 -28.08 4.02 9.83
N GLY A 302 -26.94 3.34 9.65
CA GLY A 302 -25.69 3.72 10.28
C GLY A 302 -25.19 5.09 9.84
N ILE A 303 -25.30 5.42 8.54
CA ILE A 303 -24.96 6.74 7.99
C ILE A 303 -25.88 7.81 8.58
N ALA A 304 -27.19 7.56 8.63
CA ALA A 304 -28.15 8.47 9.23
C ALA A 304 -27.83 8.71 10.72
N GLY A 305 -27.56 7.65 11.48
CA GLY A 305 -27.15 7.73 12.87
C GLY A 305 -25.88 8.54 13.09
N ALA A 306 -24.88 8.39 12.22
CA ALA A 306 -23.60 9.12 12.30
C ALA A 306 -23.78 10.64 12.17
N ILE A 307 -24.82 11.10 11.45
CA ILE A 307 -25.13 12.52 11.27
C ILE A 307 -26.29 13.01 12.16
N GLY A 308 -26.84 12.15 13.02
CA GLY A 308 -27.97 12.48 13.90
C GLY A 308 -29.32 12.59 13.18
N LEU A 309 -29.49 11.93 12.03
CA LEU A 309 -30.74 11.89 11.27
C LEU A 309 -31.61 10.70 11.73
N GLU A 310 -32.86 10.99 12.10
CA GLU A 310 -33.87 9.96 12.35
C GLU A 310 -34.60 9.61 11.03
N LEU A 311 -34.51 8.35 10.61
CA LEU A 311 -35.20 7.85 9.42
C LEU A 311 -36.64 7.47 9.76
N ILE A 312 -37.61 8.18 9.18
CA ILE A 312 -39.04 7.94 9.43
C ILE A 312 -39.62 7.18 8.23
N SER A 313 -40.24 6.03 8.44
CA SER A 313 -40.92 5.32 7.36
C SER A 313 -42.27 5.99 7.06
N PRO A 314 -42.54 6.42 5.81
CA PRO A 314 -43.85 6.95 5.45
C PRO A 314 -44.97 5.89 5.48
N ARG A 315 -44.65 4.60 5.67
CA ARG A 315 -45.64 3.50 5.71
C ARG A 315 -46.28 3.25 7.09
N ASN A 316 -45.86 3.97 8.12
CA ASN A 316 -46.57 4.05 9.40
C ASN A 316 -46.35 5.44 10.01
N PRO A 317 -47.10 6.47 9.58
CA PRO A 317 -47.28 7.62 10.43
C PRO A 317 -48.03 7.09 11.66
N GLU A 318 -47.39 7.14 12.82
CA GLU A 318 -48.11 6.91 14.08
C GLU A 318 -49.38 7.75 14.05
N LEU A 319 -50.51 7.05 14.22
CA LEU A 319 -51.83 7.63 14.43
C LEU A 319 -51.69 8.64 15.56
N SER A 320 -51.56 9.91 15.19
CA SER A 320 -51.78 11.02 16.11
C SER A 320 -53.29 11.03 16.34
N GLU A 321 -53.75 10.25 17.32
CA GLU A 321 -55.09 10.40 17.86
C GLU A 321 -55.20 11.78 18.50
N SER A 322 -55.60 12.76 17.69
CA SER A 322 -56.43 13.85 18.19
C SER A 322 -57.85 13.30 18.32
N HIS A 323 -58.36 13.20 19.54
CA HIS A 323 -59.77 13.33 19.97
C HIS A 323 -59.82 12.93 21.47
N GLY A 324 -60.37 13.71 22.39
CA GLY A 324 -61.11 14.95 22.28
C GLY A 324 -61.29 15.59 23.66
N GLU A 325 -61.65 16.86 23.60
CA GLU A 325 -62.31 17.59 24.67
C GLU A 325 -63.56 16.81 25.12
N GLU A 326 -63.67 16.50 26.42
CA GLU A 326 -64.97 16.31 27.07
C GLU A 326 -65.06 17.28 28.24
N SER A 327 -65.73 18.39 27.96
CA SER A 327 -66.33 19.32 28.89
C SER A 327 -67.68 18.79 29.41
N GLY A 328 -67.87 18.77 30.75
CA GLY A 328 -69.15 18.74 31.47
C GLY A 328 -69.90 17.39 31.44
N ASP A 329 -70.49 16.85 32.51
CA ASP A 329 -71.28 17.51 33.56
C ASP A 329 -71.60 16.56 34.75
N VAL A 330 -71.77 17.16 35.95
CA VAL A 330 -72.71 16.83 37.05
C VAL A 330 -72.65 15.44 37.76
N GLU A 331 -72.25 15.46 39.04
CA GLU A 331 -73.16 15.32 40.20
C GLU A 331 -72.64 16.08 41.43
#